data_AF-L5ND52-F1
#
_entry.id   AF-L5ND52-F1
#
_cell.length_a   1.000
_cell.length_b   1.000
_cell.length_c   1.000
_cell.angle_alpha   90.00
_cell.angle_beta   90.00
_cell.angle_gamma   90.00
#
_symmetry.space_group_name_H-M   'P 1'
#
loop_
_entity.id
_entity.type
_entity.pdbx_description
1 polymer ?
#
loop_
_entity_poly.entity_id
_entity_poly.type
_entity_poly.pdbx_seq_one_letter_code
_entity_poly.pdbx_strand_id
1 'polypeptide(L)'
;GSVAATMCPKTPGYWANNPDYSSPTDNWAVLGPNGDTNYALRGVTMTHDEWREFLVAPTKGDKANIMAKHYLAIVLNLRNRPGDDPGCTSDGATIQYGDFAGYTIEEVKNMAGNWLGNSAWSNGGKQKSWYVSVGGDMVDGEPLKDTLDAFNNDPGSLGLDCPCNDR
;
A
#
# COMPACT_ATOMS: atom_id res chain seq x y z
N GLY A 1 -6.68 21.14 0.97
CA GLY A 1 -6.59 21.23 2.44
C GLY A 1 -5.28 20.63 2.85
N SER A 2 -4.54 21.34 3.71
CA SER A 2 -3.23 20.99 4.30
C SER A 2 -2.10 20.64 3.34
N VAL A 3 -1.42 21.71 2.88
CA VAL A 3 -0.04 21.74 2.33
C VAL A 3 1.00 21.47 3.43
N ALA A 4 0.61 20.72 4.47
CA ALA A 4 1.43 20.35 5.63
C ALA A 4 1.51 18.83 5.84
N ALA A 5 1.03 18.03 4.87
CA ALA A 5 1.34 16.60 4.76
C ALA A 5 2.70 16.41 4.06
N THR A 6 3.70 17.19 4.47
CA THR A 6 5.07 17.03 4.00
C THR A 6 5.65 15.76 4.62
N MET A 7 5.70 14.73 3.78
CA MET A 7 6.65 13.61 3.75
C MET A 7 6.43 12.32 4.55
N CYS A 8 5.52 12.21 5.53
CA CYS A 8 4.95 10.91 5.91
C CYS A 8 3.64 11.07 6.69
N PRO A 9 2.67 10.16 6.54
CA PRO A 9 2.61 9.00 5.64
C PRO A 9 2.10 9.35 4.22
N LYS A 10 2.48 8.54 3.22
CA LYS A 10 2.18 8.83 1.81
C LYS A 10 0.97 8.04 1.33
N THR A 11 -0.12 8.77 1.08
CA THR A 11 -1.39 8.22 0.57
C THR A 11 -1.26 7.75 -0.88
N PRO A 12 -2.20 6.94 -1.41
CA PRO A 12 -2.30 6.67 -2.85
C PRO A 12 -2.23 7.95 -3.71
N GLY A 13 -2.85 9.04 -3.25
CA GLY A 13 -2.82 10.33 -3.94
C GLY A 13 -1.46 11.03 -3.87
N TYR A 14 -0.71 10.90 -2.78
CA TYR A 14 0.66 11.41 -2.71
C TYR A 14 1.54 10.76 -3.79
N TRP A 15 1.52 9.42 -3.85
CA TRP A 15 2.35 8.65 -4.77
C TRP A 15 2.08 9.00 -6.22
N ALA A 16 0.80 9.20 -6.59
CA ALA A 16 0.44 9.61 -7.95
C ALA A 16 1.03 10.97 -8.37
N ASN A 17 1.18 11.91 -7.41
CA ASN A 17 1.55 13.30 -7.65
C ASN A 17 3.03 13.63 -7.41
N ASN A 18 3.86 12.68 -6.94
CA ASN A 18 5.29 12.90 -6.66
C ASN A 18 6.16 11.92 -7.49
N PRO A 19 6.39 12.19 -8.79
CA PRO A 19 6.88 11.19 -9.73
C PRO A 19 8.38 11.23 -10.05
N ASP A 20 9.23 11.87 -9.24
CA ASP A 20 10.59 12.27 -9.63
C ASP A 20 11.53 11.10 -9.98
N TYR A 21 11.44 10.69 -11.26
CA TYR A 21 12.01 9.51 -11.92
C TYR A 21 13.53 9.54 -12.13
N SER A 22 14.22 10.57 -11.66
CA SER A 22 15.54 10.94 -12.19
C SER A 22 16.73 10.66 -11.26
N SER A 23 16.49 10.17 -10.05
CA SER A 23 17.55 9.90 -9.05
C SER A 23 17.48 8.45 -8.53
N PRO A 24 18.60 7.80 -8.17
CA PRO A 24 18.58 6.54 -7.41
C PRO A 24 17.90 6.66 -6.02
N THR A 25 17.55 7.88 -5.60
CA THR A 25 16.67 8.17 -4.45
C THR A 25 15.20 8.35 -4.85
N ASP A 26 14.81 7.96 -6.06
CA ASP A 26 13.44 8.08 -6.58
C ASP A 26 12.48 7.20 -5.77
N ASN A 27 11.45 7.88 -5.29
CA ASN A 27 10.25 7.37 -4.63
C ASN A 27 9.64 6.14 -5.33
N TRP A 28 9.75 6.04 -6.66
CA TRP A 28 9.21 4.92 -7.45
C TRP A 28 10.28 3.93 -7.94
N ALA A 29 11.55 4.32 -8.03
CA ALA A 29 12.65 3.44 -8.46
C ALA A 29 12.82 2.20 -7.57
N VAL A 30 12.32 2.23 -6.33
CA VAL A 30 12.28 1.06 -5.45
C VAL A 30 11.38 -0.07 -5.93
N LEU A 31 10.51 0.15 -6.92
CA LEU A 31 9.59 -0.88 -7.42
C LEU A 31 10.22 -1.88 -8.39
N GLY A 32 11.35 -1.56 -9.04
CA GLY A 32 12.02 -2.44 -10.00
C GLY A 32 13.55 -2.44 -9.87
N PRO A 33 14.24 -3.57 -10.07
CA PRO A 33 15.70 -3.56 -10.14
C PRO A 33 16.16 -2.77 -11.37
N ASN A 34 17.05 -1.80 -11.17
CA ASN A 34 17.77 -1.07 -12.22
C ASN A 34 16.94 -0.13 -13.13
N GLY A 35 15.87 0.47 -12.62
CA GLY A 35 15.09 1.44 -13.41
C GLY A 35 14.19 0.81 -14.48
N ASP A 36 13.83 -0.47 -14.29
CA ASP A 36 12.77 -1.09 -15.07
C ASP A 36 11.46 -0.30 -14.86
N THR A 37 10.90 0.22 -15.94
CA THR A 37 9.75 1.12 -15.86
C THR A 37 8.46 0.38 -15.57
N ASN A 38 8.49 -0.95 -15.66
CA ASN A 38 7.37 -1.85 -15.43
C ASN A 38 7.43 -2.46 -14.04
N TYR A 39 6.27 -2.54 -13.40
CA TYR A 39 6.11 -3.21 -12.12
C TYR A 39 4.90 -4.13 -12.13
N ALA A 40 5.10 -5.36 -11.67
CA ALA A 40 4.06 -6.38 -11.59
C ALA A 40 3.46 -6.42 -10.17
N LEU A 41 2.20 -6.00 -10.05
CA LEU A 41 1.42 -6.07 -8.82
C LEU A 41 0.40 -7.21 -8.91
N ARG A 42 0.73 -8.37 -8.32
CA ARG A 42 -0.19 -9.52 -8.19
C ARG A 42 -0.84 -9.94 -9.53
N GLY A 43 -0.02 -10.11 -10.56
CA GLY A 43 -0.46 -10.59 -11.88
C GLY A 43 -0.87 -9.50 -12.88
N VAL A 44 -0.88 -8.22 -12.46
CA VAL A 44 -1.05 -7.07 -13.36
C VAL A 44 0.28 -6.34 -13.49
N THR A 45 0.78 -6.21 -14.70
CA THR A 45 2.00 -5.45 -15.00
C THR A 45 1.62 -4.15 -15.70
N MET A 46 2.12 -3.04 -15.18
CA MET A 46 1.93 -1.71 -15.71
C MET A 46 3.24 -0.94 -15.58
N THR A 47 3.42 0.06 -16.43
CA THR A 47 4.45 1.08 -16.27
C THR A 47 4.20 1.92 -15.01
N HIS A 48 5.23 2.59 -14.49
CA HIS A 48 5.06 3.53 -13.38
C HIS A 48 4.03 4.63 -13.68
N ASP A 49 3.98 5.15 -14.92
CA ASP A 49 2.99 6.14 -15.30
C ASP A 49 1.57 5.58 -15.30
N GLU A 50 1.36 4.37 -15.81
CA GLU A 50 0.07 3.68 -15.73
C GLU A 50 -0.34 3.40 -14.27
N TRP A 51 0.61 3.06 -13.39
CA TRP A 51 0.34 2.92 -11.96
C TRP A 51 -0.09 4.24 -11.31
N ARG A 52 0.51 5.36 -11.71
CA ARG A 52 0.12 6.69 -11.21
C ARG A 52 -1.28 7.07 -11.68
N GLU A 53 -1.58 6.86 -12.97
CA GLU A 53 -2.92 7.06 -13.50
C GLU A 53 -3.94 6.19 -12.77
N PHE A 54 -3.59 4.92 -12.52
CA PHE A 54 -4.41 4.00 -11.75
C PHE A 54 -4.71 4.53 -10.35
N LEU A 55 -3.70 5.05 -9.61
CA LEU A 55 -3.86 5.56 -8.25
C LEU A 55 -4.87 6.71 -8.14
N VAL A 56 -5.04 7.53 -9.18
CA VAL A 56 -6.05 8.63 -9.19
C VAL A 56 -7.36 8.26 -9.88
N ALA A 57 -7.36 7.23 -10.74
CA ALA A 57 -8.56 6.83 -11.48
C ALA A 57 -9.72 6.43 -10.56
N PRO A 58 -10.97 6.82 -10.83
CA PRO A 58 -12.09 6.41 -9.99
C PRO A 58 -12.27 4.88 -10.02
N THR A 59 -12.35 4.25 -8.84
CA THR A 59 -12.51 2.79 -8.73
C THR A 59 -13.93 2.33 -9.04
N LYS A 60 -14.91 3.24 -9.08
CA LYS A 60 -16.33 2.96 -9.36
C LYS A 60 -16.91 1.84 -8.48
N GLY A 61 -16.45 1.76 -7.23
CA GLY A 61 -16.88 0.76 -6.25
C GLY A 61 -16.29 -0.64 -6.47
N ASP A 62 -15.28 -0.78 -7.33
CA ASP A 62 -14.52 -2.02 -7.47
C ASP A 62 -13.59 -2.22 -6.27
N LYS A 63 -13.89 -3.23 -5.45
CA LYS A 63 -13.18 -3.52 -4.22
C LYS A 63 -11.75 -4.00 -4.46
N ALA A 64 -11.50 -4.71 -5.57
CA ALA A 64 -10.16 -5.14 -5.96
C ALA A 64 -9.29 -3.94 -6.33
N ASN A 65 -9.84 -3.00 -7.11
CA ASN A 65 -9.11 -1.77 -7.44
C ASN A 65 -8.88 -0.88 -6.21
N ILE A 66 -9.85 -0.79 -5.29
CA ILE A 66 -9.67 -0.06 -4.03
C ILE A 66 -8.53 -0.69 -3.23
N MET A 67 -8.58 -2.01 -2.98
CA MET A 67 -7.50 -2.72 -2.28
C MET A 67 -6.15 -2.52 -2.97
N ALA A 68 -6.07 -2.69 -4.29
CA ALA A 68 -4.84 -2.56 -5.05
C ALA A 68 -4.20 -1.18 -4.91
N LYS A 69 -4.98 -0.11 -4.80
CA LYS A 69 -4.46 1.25 -4.54
C LYS A 69 -3.78 1.37 -3.18
N HIS A 70 -4.45 0.92 -2.12
CA HIS A 70 -3.88 0.96 -0.78
C HIS A 70 -2.69 -0.02 -0.66
N TYR A 71 -2.77 -1.17 -1.33
CA TYR A 71 -1.70 -2.16 -1.40
C TYR A 71 -0.46 -1.65 -2.15
N LEU A 72 -0.62 -0.95 -3.27
CA LEU A 72 0.50 -0.32 -3.97
C LEU A 72 1.14 0.79 -3.11
N ALA A 73 0.33 1.63 -2.48
CA ALA A 73 0.82 2.70 -1.61
C ALA A 73 1.60 2.15 -0.40
N ILE A 74 1.14 1.06 0.24
CA ILE A 74 1.90 0.45 1.35
C ILE A 74 3.22 -0.17 0.86
N VAL A 75 3.25 -0.80 -0.32
CA VAL A 75 4.50 -1.34 -0.89
C VAL A 75 5.51 -0.22 -1.09
N LEU A 76 5.08 0.90 -1.68
CA LEU A 76 5.93 2.08 -1.86
C LEU A 76 6.38 2.68 -0.53
N ASN A 77 5.48 2.80 0.45
CA ASN A 77 5.80 3.31 1.78
C ASN A 77 6.87 2.45 2.46
N LEU A 78 6.70 1.13 2.50
CA LEU A 78 7.66 0.25 3.18
C LEU A 78 9.01 0.20 2.48
N ARG A 79 9.06 0.29 1.15
CA ARG A 79 10.33 0.27 0.40
C ARG A 79 11.10 1.60 0.45
N ASN A 80 10.41 2.71 0.68
CA ASN A 80 11.03 4.04 0.79
C ASN A 80 11.31 4.47 2.23
N ARG A 81 11.03 3.61 3.22
CA ARG A 81 11.38 3.90 4.62
C ARG A 81 12.87 3.62 4.88
N PRO A 82 13.52 4.43 5.73
CA PRO A 82 14.87 4.14 6.19
C PRO A 82 14.89 2.79 6.94
N GLY A 83 16.01 2.07 6.87
CA GLY A 83 16.15 0.72 7.45
C GLY A 83 16.04 0.65 8.98
N ASP A 84 16.16 1.78 9.67
CA ASP A 84 16.11 1.89 11.13
C ASP A 84 14.94 2.83 11.54
N ASP A 85 13.71 2.33 11.53
CA ASP A 85 12.48 3.03 11.96
C ASP A 85 11.78 2.28 13.12
N PRO A 86 12.36 2.33 14.35
CA PRO A 86 12.08 1.41 15.47
C PRO A 86 10.65 1.45 16.00
N GLY A 87 9.93 2.55 15.79
CA GLY A 87 8.54 2.67 16.21
C GLY A 87 7.52 2.21 15.18
N CYS A 88 7.95 1.97 13.93
CA CYS A 88 7.05 1.82 12.80
C CYS A 88 7.15 0.47 12.11
N THR A 89 8.38 0.05 11.77
CA THR A 89 8.62 -1.14 10.95
C THR A 89 9.82 -1.97 11.38
N SER A 90 10.81 -1.41 12.10
CA SER A 90 11.92 -2.25 12.61
C SER A 90 11.56 -3.00 13.90
N ASP A 91 12.35 -4.03 14.21
CA ASP A 91 12.22 -4.92 15.37
C ASP A 91 10.84 -5.60 15.54
N GLY A 92 10.05 -5.69 14.47
CA GLY A 92 8.74 -6.32 14.51
C GLY A 92 7.69 -5.49 15.24
N ALA A 93 7.76 -4.15 15.13
CA ALA A 93 6.74 -3.24 15.66
C ALA A 93 5.33 -3.70 15.26
N THR A 94 4.50 -3.97 16.27
CA THR A 94 3.13 -4.45 16.08
C THR A 94 2.13 -3.30 16.23
N ILE A 95 1.07 -3.35 15.43
CA ILE A 95 -0.11 -2.52 15.55
C ILE A 95 -0.69 -2.66 16.96
N GLN A 96 -1.03 -1.55 17.60
CA GLN A 96 -1.61 -1.54 18.96
C GLN A 96 -3.13 -1.46 18.95
N TYR A 97 -3.73 -0.89 17.89
CA TYR A 97 -5.16 -0.61 17.81
C TYR A 97 -5.79 -1.09 16.50
N GLY A 98 -7.07 -1.47 16.55
CA GLY A 98 -7.85 -1.93 15.39
C GLY A 98 -7.89 -3.46 15.22
N ASP A 99 -8.45 -3.91 14.09
CA ASP A 99 -8.73 -5.34 13.83
C ASP A 99 -7.47 -6.22 13.76
N PHE A 100 -6.30 -5.62 13.52
CA PHE A 100 -5.01 -6.30 13.42
C PHE A 100 -4.05 -5.91 14.55
N ALA A 101 -4.57 -5.54 15.72
CA ALA A 101 -3.73 -5.37 16.91
C ALA A 101 -2.92 -6.66 17.18
N GLY A 102 -1.62 -6.50 17.41
CA GLY A 102 -0.66 -7.60 17.59
C GLY A 102 0.00 -8.10 16.30
N TYR A 103 -0.42 -7.63 15.12
CA TYR A 103 0.24 -7.93 13.85
C TYR A 103 1.19 -6.81 13.44
N THR A 104 2.19 -7.13 12.62
CA THR A 104 2.99 -6.12 11.94
C THR A 104 2.28 -5.62 10.67
N ILE A 105 2.60 -4.41 10.24
CA ILE A 105 2.05 -3.88 8.98
C ILE A 105 2.45 -4.73 7.76
N GLU A 106 3.58 -5.43 7.83
CA GLU A 106 4.05 -6.31 6.76
C GLU A 106 3.22 -7.58 6.67
N GLU A 107 2.78 -8.13 7.79
CA GLU A 107 1.84 -9.24 7.84
C GLU A 107 0.50 -8.83 7.23
N VAL A 108 -0.04 -7.68 7.62
CA VAL A 108 -1.29 -7.13 7.06
C VAL A 108 -1.16 -6.89 5.56
N LYS A 109 -0.03 -6.31 5.09
CA LYS A 109 0.28 -6.19 3.66
C LYS A 109 0.26 -7.56 2.99
N ASN A 110 0.93 -8.57 3.55
CA ASN A 110 0.98 -9.90 2.94
C ASN A 110 -0.41 -10.54 2.84
N MET A 111 -1.24 -10.39 3.87
CA MET A 111 -2.65 -10.83 3.85
C MET A 111 -3.47 -10.09 2.80
N ALA A 112 -3.35 -8.76 2.70
CA ALA A 112 -3.99 -7.96 1.67
C ALA A 112 -3.55 -8.36 0.26
N GLY A 113 -2.27 -8.70 0.08
CA GLY A 113 -1.75 -9.20 -1.19
C GLY A 113 -2.29 -10.59 -1.56
N ASN A 114 -2.50 -11.47 -0.57
CA ASN A 114 -3.15 -12.76 -0.78
C ASN A 114 -4.63 -12.59 -1.11
N TRP A 115 -5.32 -11.70 -0.39
CA TRP A 115 -6.71 -11.32 -0.70
C TRP A 115 -6.81 -10.81 -2.14
N LEU A 116 -5.92 -9.89 -2.53
CA LEU A 116 -5.93 -9.30 -3.87
C LEU A 116 -5.68 -10.35 -4.95
N GLY A 117 -4.75 -11.29 -4.73
CA GLY A 117 -4.47 -12.39 -5.65
C GLY A 117 -5.62 -13.39 -5.83
N ASN A 118 -6.57 -13.45 -4.88
CA ASN A 118 -7.77 -14.28 -4.98
C ASN A 118 -9.02 -13.47 -5.40
N SER A 119 -8.89 -12.16 -5.57
CA SER A 119 -9.96 -11.29 -6.04
C SER A 119 -10.03 -11.26 -7.57
N ALA A 120 -10.98 -10.51 -8.13
CA ALA A 120 -11.09 -10.30 -9.58
C ALA A 120 -9.97 -9.44 -10.21
N TRP A 121 -8.99 -8.98 -9.40
CA TRP A 121 -7.91 -8.07 -9.79
C TRP A 121 -7.22 -8.40 -11.11
N SER A 122 -6.56 -9.57 -11.19
CA SER A 122 -5.80 -9.96 -12.38
C SER A 122 -6.67 -10.42 -13.55
N ASN A 123 -7.95 -10.68 -13.30
CA ASN A 123 -8.85 -11.30 -14.26
C ASN A 123 -9.71 -10.27 -15.01
N GLY A 124 -9.49 -8.97 -14.78
CA GLY A 124 -10.21 -7.86 -15.42
C GLY A 124 -11.68 -7.74 -15.04
N GLY A 125 -12.15 -8.54 -14.09
CA GLY A 125 -13.52 -8.52 -13.60
C GLY A 125 -13.72 -7.48 -12.50
N LYS A 126 -14.96 -6.97 -12.37
CA LYS A 126 -15.31 -6.06 -11.28
C LYS A 126 -15.53 -6.81 -9.97
N GLN A 127 -14.73 -6.56 -8.94
CA GLN A 127 -14.95 -7.11 -7.60
C GLN A 127 -15.98 -6.26 -6.84
N LYS A 128 -17.16 -6.82 -6.56
CA LYS A 128 -18.24 -6.11 -5.84
C LYS A 128 -18.23 -6.35 -4.33
N SER A 129 -17.74 -7.51 -3.88
CA SER A 129 -17.73 -7.93 -2.48
C SER A 129 -16.33 -7.81 -1.88
N TRP A 130 -16.25 -7.50 -0.60
CA TRP A 130 -15.00 -7.60 0.17
C TRP A 130 -14.64 -9.04 0.55
N TYR A 131 -15.55 -9.99 0.35
CA TYR A 131 -15.29 -11.40 0.64
C TYR A 131 -14.68 -12.13 -0.57
N VAL A 132 -13.55 -12.79 -0.37
CA VAL A 132 -12.90 -13.69 -1.36
C VAL A 132 -12.49 -15.00 -0.70
N SER A 133 -12.39 -16.08 -1.47
CA SER A 133 -11.89 -17.36 -0.96
C SER A 133 -10.37 -17.40 -1.00
N VAL A 134 -9.70 -17.56 0.13
CA VAL A 134 -8.24 -17.69 0.26
C VAL A 134 -7.96 -19.03 0.93
N GLY A 135 -7.35 -19.98 0.20
CA GLY A 135 -7.05 -21.30 0.76
C GLY A 135 -8.28 -22.13 1.15
N GLY A 136 -9.46 -21.77 0.64
CA GLY A 136 -10.74 -22.41 1.00
C GLY A 136 -11.57 -21.61 2.01
N ASP A 137 -10.96 -20.66 2.72
CA ASP A 137 -11.65 -19.83 3.71
C ASP A 137 -12.16 -18.52 3.11
N MET A 138 -13.33 -18.06 3.55
CA MET A 138 -13.86 -16.75 3.15
C MET A 138 -13.21 -15.65 3.99
N VAL A 139 -12.44 -14.78 3.35
CA VAL A 139 -11.73 -13.67 4.00
C VAL A 139 -12.39 -12.35 3.64
N ASP A 140 -12.72 -11.55 4.65
CA ASP A 140 -13.16 -10.17 4.48
C ASP A 140 -11.96 -9.23 4.27
N GLY A 141 -11.94 -8.53 3.15
CA GLY A 141 -10.88 -7.60 2.77
C GLY A 141 -11.06 -6.19 3.31
N GLU A 142 -12.22 -5.83 3.85
CA GLU A 142 -12.47 -4.47 4.32
C GLU A 142 -11.55 -4.07 5.49
N PRO A 143 -11.39 -4.89 6.55
CA PRO A 143 -10.45 -4.60 7.64
C PRO A 143 -9.00 -4.46 7.17
N LEU A 144 -8.59 -5.31 6.20
CA LEU A 144 -7.25 -5.26 5.61
C LEU A 144 -7.04 -3.93 4.89
N LYS A 145 -8.00 -3.52 4.04
CA LYS A 145 -7.96 -2.24 3.33
C LYS A 145 -7.88 -1.10 4.34
N ASP A 146 -8.73 -1.08 5.36
CA ASP A 146 -8.82 0.04 6.30
C ASP A 146 -7.56 0.16 7.15
N THR A 147 -6.90 -0.96 7.49
CA THR A 147 -5.61 -0.95 8.17
C THR A 147 -4.49 -0.41 7.27
N LEU A 148 -4.46 -0.82 5.99
CA LEU A 148 -3.51 -0.24 5.02
C LEU A 148 -3.77 1.25 4.79
N ASP A 149 -5.03 1.66 4.73
CA ASP A 149 -5.44 3.06 4.61
C ASP A 149 -4.97 3.86 5.82
N ALA A 150 -5.22 3.37 7.04
CA ALA A 150 -4.73 3.96 8.28
C ALA A 150 -3.20 4.12 8.26
N PHE A 151 -2.43 3.09 7.91
CA PHE A 151 -0.98 3.23 7.81
C PHE A 151 -0.54 4.24 6.73
N ASN A 152 -1.24 4.29 5.60
CA ASN A 152 -0.90 5.21 4.51
C ASN A 152 -1.29 6.68 4.80
N ASN A 153 -2.15 6.96 5.78
CA ASN A 153 -2.67 8.31 6.09
C ASN A 153 -2.32 8.79 7.51
N ASP A 154 -2.30 7.91 8.49
CA ASP A 154 -1.96 8.17 9.90
C ASP A 154 -1.60 6.87 10.65
N PRO A 155 -0.34 6.39 10.59
CA PRO A 155 0.12 5.24 11.38
C PRO A 155 -0.08 5.40 12.89
N GLY A 156 -0.14 6.63 13.40
CA GLY A 156 -0.41 6.90 14.82
C GLY A 156 -1.77 6.38 15.25
N SER A 157 -2.75 6.35 14.34
CA SER A 157 -4.07 5.73 14.58
C SER A 157 -3.99 4.22 14.82
N LEU A 158 -2.93 3.56 14.36
CA LEU A 158 -2.61 2.16 14.61
C LEU A 158 -1.72 1.97 15.84
N GLY A 159 -1.31 3.06 16.51
CA GLY A 159 -0.36 3.06 17.62
C GLY A 159 1.08 2.79 17.17
N LEU A 160 1.39 3.06 15.91
CA LEU A 160 2.75 2.98 15.37
C LEU A 160 3.39 4.37 15.38
N ASP A 161 4.62 4.46 15.89
CA ASP A 161 5.41 5.69 15.87
C ASP A 161 6.29 5.69 14.63
N CYS A 162 5.87 6.46 13.64
CA CYS A 162 6.48 6.48 12.32
C CYS A 162 7.08 7.86 12.02
N PRO A 163 8.15 8.27 12.73
CA PRO A 163 8.74 9.58 12.58
C PRO A 163 9.31 9.77 11.18
N CYS A 164 9.04 10.93 10.58
CA CYS A 164 9.70 11.34 9.36
C CYS A 164 11.13 11.75 9.68
N ASN A 165 12.09 10.91 9.32
CA ASN A 165 13.47 11.36 9.23
C ASN A 165 13.59 12.23 7.97
N ASP A 166 13.27 13.51 8.12
CA ASP A 166 13.68 14.55 7.17
C ASP A 166 15.20 14.68 7.26
N ARG A 167 15.92 13.93 6.42
CA ARG A 167 17.35 14.15 6.18
C ARG A 167 17.64 14.35 4.71
#